data_AF-A0A4S8L0H8-F1
#
_entry.id   AF-A0A4S8L0H8-F1
#
_cell.length_a   1.000
_cell.length_b   1.000
_cell.length_c   1.000
_cell.angle_alpha   90.00
_cell.angle_beta   90.00
_cell.angle_gamma   90.00
#
_symmetry.space_group_name_H-M   'P 1'
#
loop_
_entity.id
_entity.type
_entity.pdbx_description
1 polymer ?
#
loop_
_entity_poly.entity_id
_entity_poly.type
_entity_poly.pdbx_seq_one_letter_code
_entity_poly.pdbx_strand_id
1 'polypeptide(L)'
;FWVNTTASSTCHSIGAREYTATLINAPKNWDPLSVCQSIPFVIHGKQVKSPPLECNRIQNPDGTVVAQSKWLVEFNESECYPVW
;
A
#
# COMPACT_ATOMS: atom_id res chain seq x y z
N PHE A 1 3.98 -5.54 -9.65
CA PHE A 1 3.14 -4.31 -9.65
C PHE A 1 2.10 -4.43 -8.55
N TRP A 2 1.51 -3.31 -8.12
CA TRP A 2 0.53 -3.28 -7.04
C TRP A 2 -0.87 -3.68 -7.51
N VAL A 3 -1.56 -4.49 -6.72
CA VAL A 3 -2.95 -4.93 -6.94
C VAL A 3 -3.72 -4.94 -5.61
N ASN A 4 -5.04 -5.12 -5.68
CA ASN A 4 -5.92 -5.15 -4.50
C ASN A 4 -5.76 -3.91 -3.61
N THR A 5 -5.61 -2.75 -4.25
CA THR A 5 -5.52 -1.47 -3.54
C THR A 5 -6.82 -1.23 -2.79
N THR A 6 -6.74 -1.22 -1.46
CA THR A 6 -7.87 -1.07 -0.56
C THR A 6 -7.66 0.15 0.30
N ALA A 7 -8.65 1.04 0.32
CA ALA A 7 -8.67 2.20 1.19
C ALA A 7 -9.17 1.79 2.58
N SER A 8 -8.57 2.30 3.64
CA SER A 8 -9.10 2.10 4.99
C SER A 8 -10.49 2.73 5.11
N SER A 9 -11.43 1.98 5.69
CA SER A 9 -12.79 2.47 5.97
C SER A 9 -12.78 3.64 6.95
N THR A 10 -11.76 3.72 7.80
CA THR A 10 -11.53 4.84 8.71
C THR A 10 -10.48 5.79 8.15
N CYS A 11 -10.70 7.08 8.38
CA CYS A 11 -9.72 8.11 8.10
C CYS A 11 -8.68 8.17 9.19
N HIS A 12 -7.42 8.30 8.81
CA HIS A 12 -6.32 8.43 9.76
C HIS A 12 -6.31 9.84 10.38
N SER A 13 -6.55 10.85 9.55
CA SER A 13 -6.66 12.26 9.95
C SER A 13 -7.46 13.03 8.90
N ILE A 14 -7.78 14.30 9.19
CA ILE A 14 -8.46 15.17 8.22
C ILE A 14 -7.60 15.27 6.96
N GLY A 15 -8.13 14.83 5.81
CA GLY A 15 -7.38 14.86 4.56
C GLY A 15 -6.39 13.71 4.36
N ALA A 16 -6.35 12.71 5.26
CA ALA A 16 -5.40 11.61 5.19
C ALA A 16 -6.07 10.23 5.40
N ARG A 17 -5.81 9.31 4.47
CA ARG A 17 -6.32 7.93 4.51
C ARG A 17 -5.20 6.91 4.36
N GLU A 18 -5.30 5.83 5.11
CA GLU A 18 -4.42 4.67 4.95
C GLU A 18 -4.88 3.83 3.75
N TYR A 19 -3.92 3.46 2.90
CA TYR A 19 -4.14 2.56 1.77
C TYR A 19 -3.27 1.34 1.91
N THR A 20 -3.84 0.18 1.63
CA THR A 20 -3.11 -1.08 1.54
C THR A 20 -3.10 -1.56 0.11
N ALA A 21 -2.00 -2.13 -0.35
CA ALA A 21 -1.91 -2.77 -1.65
C ALA A 21 -0.99 -4.00 -1.59
N THR A 22 -1.27 -4.98 -2.44
CA THR A 22 -0.50 -6.21 -2.52
C THR A 22 0.40 -6.17 -3.75
N LEU A 23 1.70 -6.35 -3.54
CA LEU A 23 2.69 -6.52 -4.58
C LEU A 23 2.63 -7.95 -5.12
N ILE A 24 2.24 -8.08 -6.39
CA ILE A 24 2.32 -9.35 -7.11
C ILE A 24 3.45 -9.33 -8.14
N ASN A 25 3.83 -10.54 -8.57
CA ASN A 25 4.86 -10.78 -9.56
C ASN A 25 6.23 -10.20 -9.15
N ALA A 26 6.54 -10.23 -7.85
CA ALA A 26 7.88 -9.94 -7.38
C ALA A 26 8.82 -11.06 -7.85
N PRO A 27 9.99 -10.73 -8.42
CA PRO A 27 10.92 -11.73 -8.89
C PRO A 27 11.34 -12.66 -7.75
N LYS A 28 11.31 -13.98 -8.00
CA LYS A 28 11.50 -15.03 -6.97
C LYS A 28 12.84 -14.96 -6.23
N ASN A 29 13.83 -14.31 -6.83
CA ASN A 29 15.18 -14.13 -6.28
C ASN A 29 15.33 -12.84 -5.45
N TRP A 30 14.30 -12.01 -5.36
CA TRP A 30 14.34 -10.76 -4.62
C TRP A 30 13.57 -10.89 -3.34
N ASP A 31 14.09 -10.26 -2.29
CA ASP A 31 13.39 -10.17 -1.03
C ASP A 31 12.14 -9.28 -1.21
N PRO A 32 10.93 -9.80 -0.93
CA PRO A 32 9.69 -9.06 -1.15
C PRO A 32 9.61 -7.77 -0.32
N LEU A 33 10.30 -7.69 0.82
CA LEU A 33 10.36 -6.49 1.66
C LEU A 33 11.29 -5.43 1.09
N SER A 34 12.36 -5.85 0.40
CA SER A 34 13.23 -4.91 -0.31
C SER A 34 12.56 -4.34 -1.56
N VAL A 35 11.80 -5.18 -2.28
CA VAL A 35 11.08 -4.77 -3.49
C VAL A 35 9.97 -3.78 -3.14
N CYS A 36 9.18 -4.03 -2.09
CA CYS A 36 8.05 -3.17 -1.75
C CYS A 36 8.45 -1.73 -1.39
N GLN A 37 9.66 -1.51 -0.86
CA GLN A 37 10.19 -0.17 -0.59
C GLN A 37 10.68 0.54 -1.86
N SER A 38 11.05 -0.21 -2.89
CA SER A 38 11.61 0.33 -4.14
C SER A 38 10.57 0.58 -5.23
N ILE A 39 9.45 -0.17 -5.22
CA ILE A 39 8.44 -0.04 -6.26
C ILE A 39 7.54 1.17 -5.98
N PRO A 40 7.42 2.12 -6.92
CA PRO A 40 6.58 3.30 -6.74
C PRO A 40 5.11 2.89 -6.63
N PHE A 41 4.39 3.52 -5.71
CA PHE A 41 2.95 3.36 -5.54
C PHE A 41 2.22 4.56 -6.13
N VAL A 42 1.25 4.31 -7.02
CA VAL A 42 0.48 5.34 -7.72
C VAL A 42 -0.98 5.16 -7.34
N ILE A 43 -1.59 6.23 -6.83
CA ILE A 43 -2.99 6.27 -6.45
C ILE A 43 -3.58 7.63 -6.80
N HIS A 44 -4.86 7.67 -7.20
CA HIS A 44 -5.53 8.90 -7.66
C HIS A 44 -4.77 9.63 -8.79
N GLY A 45 -4.07 8.88 -9.65
CA GLY A 45 -3.24 9.42 -10.73
C GLY A 45 -1.96 10.14 -10.25
N LYS A 46 -1.62 10.07 -8.97
CA LYS A 46 -0.39 10.64 -8.39
C LYS A 46 0.47 9.56 -7.74
N GLN A 47 1.77 9.68 -7.92
CA GLN A 47 2.72 8.82 -7.21
C GLN A 47 2.84 9.28 -5.75
N VAL A 48 2.68 8.34 -4.83
CA VAL A 48 2.98 8.56 -3.41
C VAL A 48 4.49 8.70 -3.29
N LYS A 49 4.95 9.87 -2.84
CA LYS A 49 6.38 10.16 -2.66
C LYS A 49 6.96 9.49 -1.43
N SER A 50 6.11 9.24 -0.43
CA SER A 50 6.51 8.61 0.82
C SER A 50 6.72 7.10 0.64
N PRO A 51 7.72 6.51 1.29
CA PRO A 51 7.85 5.06 1.34
C PRO A 51 6.64 4.44 2.05
N PRO A 52 6.36 3.15 1.83
CA PRO A 52 5.34 2.45 2.60
C PRO A 52 5.65 2.52 4.10
N LEU A 53 4.63 2.80 4.91
CA LEU A 53 4.71 2.77 6.38
C LEU A 53 5.08 1.38 6.87
N GLU A 54 4.47 0.37 6.24
CA GLU A 54 4.63 -1.03 6.60
C GLU A 54 4.73 -1.86 5.33
N CYS A 55 5.52 -2.92 5.41
CA CYS A 55 5.59 -3.94 4.38
C CYS A 55 5.64 -5.31 5.05
N ASN A 56 4.59 -6.07 4.82
CA ASN A 56 4.36 -7.37 5.43
C ASN A 56 4.44 -8.46 4.36
N ARG A 57 5.14 -9.55 4.66
CA ARG A 57 5.17 -10.72 3.79
C ARG A 57 3.92 -11.55 4.04
N ILE A 58 3.09 -11.70 3.00
CA ILE A 58 1.89 -12.53 3.05
C ILE A 58 2.12 -13.76 2.18
N GLN A 59 1.76 -14.93 2.70
CA GLN A 59 1.73 -16.16 1.93
C GLN A 59 0.29 -16.42 1.51
N ASN A 60 0.04 -16.42 0.20
CA ASN A 60 -1.26 -16.78 -0.33
C ASN A 60 -1.51 -18.29 -0.12
N PRO A 61 -2.78 -18.73 -0.06
CA PRO A 61 -3.12 -20.15 0.07
C PRO A 61 -2.58 -21.02 -1.08
N ASP A 62 -2.30 -20.41 -2.24
CA ASP A 62 -1.62 -21.01 -3.39
C ASP A 62 -0.11 -21.30 -3.15
N GLY A 63 0.45 -20.85 -2.02
CA GLY A 63 1.89 -20.96 -1.71
C GLY A 63 2.74 -19.83 -2.30
N THR A 64 2.14 -18.96 -3.13
CA THR A 64 2.80 -17.77 -3.64
C THR A 64 3.04 -16.75 -2.53
N VAL A 65 4.28 -16.29 -2.40
CA VAL A 65 4.69 -15.25 -1.47
C VAL A 65 4.51 -13.89 -2.13
N VAL A 66 3.74 -13.01 -1.48
CA VAL A 66 3.51 -11.63 -1.91
C VAL A 66 3.89 -10.67 -0.79
N ALA A 67 4.15 -9.41 -1.13
CA ALA A 67 4.30 -8.36 -0.13
C ALA A 67 3.00 -7.56 -0.06
N GLN A 68 2.48 -7.29 1.13
CA GLN A 68 1.43 -6.30 1.32
C GLN A 68 2.04 -5.08 1.97
N SER A 69 1.78 -3.92 1.39
CA SER A 69 2.31 -2.66 1.88
C SER A 69 1.20 -1.69 2.21
N LYS A 70 1.50 -0.79 3.15
CA LYS A 70 0.59 0.24 3.62
C LYS A 70 1.20 1.62 3.40
N TRP A 71 0.43 2.57 2.91
CA TRP A 71 0.83 3.98 2.76
C TRP A 71 -0.18 4.89 3.45
N LEU A 72 0.31 5.99 4.01
CA LEU A 72 -0.53 7.14 4.33
C LEU A 72 -0.62 8.03 3.09
N VAL A 73 -1.84 8.26 2.62
CA VAL A 73 -2.11 9.14 1.48
C VAL A 73 -2.77 10.40 2.01
N GLU A 74 -2.04 11.52 1.91
CA GLU A 74 -2.45 12.84 2.42
C GLU A 74 -2.92 13.78 1.29
N PHE A 75 -3.17 13.24 0.10
CA PHE A 75 -3.61 14.01 -1.06
C PHE A 75 -4.89 13.43 -1.64
N ASN A 76 -5.74 14.31 -2.17
CA ASN A 76 -6.99 13.94 -2.83
C ASN A 76 -7.97 13.15 -1.93
N GLU A 77 -7.81 13.25 -0.62
CA GLU A 77 -8.65 12.66 0.44
C GLU A 77 -9.38 13.75 1.23
N SER A 78 -9.79 14.85 0.58
CA SER A 78 -10.42 16.01 1.24
C SER A 78 -11.75 15.69 1.94
N GLU A 79 -12.40 14.60 1.57
CA GLU A 79 -13.62 14.10 2.22
C GLU A 79 -13.34 13.13 3.38
N CYS A 80 -12.07 12.89 3.71
CA CYS A 80 -11.69 11.99 4.77
C CYS A 80 -11.68 12.73 6.11
N TYR A 81 -12.70 12.46 6.93
CA TYR A 81 -12.82 12.96 8.29
C TYR A 81 -12.84 11.78 9.27
N PRO A 82 -11.96 11.76 10.29
CA PRO A 82 -12.03 10.72 11.31
C PRO A 82 -13.34 10.87 12.09
N VAL A 83 -14.09 9.78 12.22
CA VAL A 83 -15.26 9.68 13.09
C VAL A 83 -14.80 9.03 14.40
N TRP A 84 -14.95 9.76 15.51
CA TRP A 84 -14.59 9.33 16.87
C TRP A 84 -15.79 8.80 17.65
#